data_AF-A0AAU8IFJ4-F1
#
_entry.id   AF-A0AAU8IFJ4-F1
#
_cell.length_a   1.000
_cell.length_b   1.000
_cell.length_c   1.000
_cell.angle_alpha   90.00
_cell.angle_beta   90.00
_cell.angle_gamma   90.00
#
_symmetry.space_group_name_H-M   'P 1'
#
loop_
_entity.id
_entity.type
_entity.pdbx_description
1 polymer ?
#
loop_
_entity_poly.entity_id
_entity_poly.type
_entity_poly.pdbx_seq_one_letter_code
_entity_poly.pdbx_strand_id
1 'polypeptide(L)'
;MAKIGRNPVNRLMTYEEVNALSTNEIIHKLQRFGIPFKQKTFLEDVEKFYSAEELSENWFDQYMITIKGRDEDFPWLAAWVLWERLAPPKKLSMEQMNDLIDRGYEYLDENNATSACDIWLTVWEAIKDRINPEYQNLDYLDKHYKGSFFIRNFCQDLEDELHNAGVNKPVYFEKRINYCREFCHYFPKESEIIHNMRRAIAESYAELGQYEKADSEFEKLVQDFPDNPWGYIGWGDLYFFGQKKDVHKAREVYEKGLTIARDQTAIEAIKERLDELKEER
;
A
#
# COMPACT_ATOMS: atom_id res chain seq x y z
N MET A 1 -37.75 -41.11 -2.78
CA MET A 1 -37.31 -39.72 -2.57
C MET A 1 -36.73 -39.58 -1.17
N ALA A 2 -35.48 -40.00 -0.98
CA ALA A 2 -34.78 -39.80 0.29
C ALA A 2 -34.30 -38.35 0.35
N LYS A 3 -34.96 -37.52 1.17
CA LYS A 3 -34.37 -36.26 1.61
C LYS A 3 -33.23 -36.60 2.56
N ILE A 4 -32.01 -36.57 2.02
CA ILE A 4 -30.79 -36.57 2.81
C ILE A 4 -30.86 -35.32 3.69
N GLY A 5 -31.07 -35.51 4.98
CA GLY A 5 -30.97 -34.44 5.97
C GLY A 5 -29.54 -33.91 5.96
N ARG A 6 -29.36 -32.68 5.47
CA ARG A 6 -28.13 -31.94 5.71
C ARG A 6 -28.07 -31.66 7.22
N ASN A 7 -27.18 -32.36 7.90
CA ASN A 7 -26.73 -32.02 9.25
C ASN A 7 -26.18 -30.58 9.21
N PRO A 8 -26.66 -29.62 10.02
CA PRO A 8 -26.04 -28.31 10.14
C PRO A 8 -24.76 -28.49 10.97
N VAL A 9 -23.67 -28.84 10.31
CA VAL A 9 -22.35 -29.01 10.93
C VAL A 9 -21.94 -27.65 11.53
N ASN A 10 -21.63 -27.65 12.83
CA ASN A 10 -21.03 -26.56 13.63
C ASN A 10 -20.37 -25.46 12.78
N ARG A 11 -21.10 -24.37 12.51
CA ARG A 11 -20.50 -23.18 11.91
C ARG A 11 -19.64 -22.49 12.97
N LEU A 12 -18.37 -22.30 12.68
CA LEU A 12 -17.45 -21.51 13.50
C LEU A 12 -18.00 -20.09 13.69
N MET A 13 -17.61 -19.43 14.78
CA MET A 13 -17.98 -18.02 14.99
C MET A 13 -17.46 -17.14 13.85
N THR A 14 -18.19 -16.07 13.58
CA THR A 14 -17.81 -15.04 12.61
C THR A 14 -17.29 -13.79 13.30
N TYR A 15 -16.53 -12.97 12.58
CA TYR A 15 -16.08 -11.67 13.06
C TYR A 15 -17.26 -10.80 13.53
N GLU A 16 -18.35 -10.74 12.77
CA GLU A 16 -19.53 -9.93 13.11
C GLU A 16 -20.21 -10.39 14.40
N GLU A 17 -20.28 -11.71 14.63
CA GLU A 17 -20.83 -12.28 15.87
C GLU A 17 -19.99 -11.92 17.09
N VAL A 18 -18.65 -11.88 16.96
CA VAL A 18 -17.76 -11.46 18.05
C VAL A 18 -17.80 -9.95 18.23
N ASN A 19 -17.84 -9.18 17.14
CA ASN A 19 -17.94 -7.72 17.17
C ASN A 19 -19.30 -7.23 17.72
N ALA A 20 -20.35 -8.04 17.67
CA ALA A 20 -21.62 -7.73 18.34
C ALA A 20 -21.52 -7.77 19.89
N LEU A 21 -20.51 -8.45 20.45
CA LEU A 21 -20.26 -8.48 21.90
C LEU A 21 -19.60 -7.19 22.38
N SER A 22 -19.94 -6.76 23.59
CA SER A 22 -19.21 -5.66 24.25
C SER A 22 -17.77 -6.06 24.58
N THR A 23 -16.89 -5.08 24.71
CA THR A 23 -15.48 -5.29 25.07
C THR A 23 -15.34 -6.13 26.35
N ASN A 24 -16.18 -5.88 27.35
CA ASN A 24 -16.16 -6.64 28.60
C ASN A 24 -16.62 -8.10 28.41
N GLU A 25 -17.62 -8.36 27.58
CA GLU A 25 -18.07 -9.72 27.28
C GLU A 25 -16.99 -10.54 26.56
N ILE A 26 -16.29 -9.93 25.60
CA ILE A 26 -15.16 -10.56 24.90
C ILE A 26 -14.07 -10.93 25.91
N ILE A 27 -13.66 -9.97 26.74
CA ILE A 27 -12.63 -10.17 27.78
C ILE A 27 -13.04 -11.27 28.76
N HIS A 28 -14.29 -11.27 29.25
CA HIS A 28 -14.76 -12.30 30.16
C HIS A 28 -14.79 -13.68 29.50
N LYS A 29 -15.13 -13.77 28.21
CA LYS A 29 -15.13 -15.04 27.48
C LYS A 29 -13.71 -15.57 27.28
N LEU A 30 -12.73 -14.70 26.93
CA LEU A 30 -11.30 -15.06 26.91
C LEU A 30 -10.82 -15.63 28.26
N GLN A 31 -11.15 -14.95 29.36
CA GLN A 31 -10.79 -15.39 30.72
C GLN A 31 -11.40 -16.76 31.07
N ARG A 32 -12.66 -17.01 30.69
CA ARG A 32 -13.32 -18.31 30.89
C ARG A 32 -12.64 -19.45 30.12
N PHE A 33 -12.01 -19.15 28.99
CA PHE A 33 -11.27 -20.11 28.19
C PHE A 33 -9.83 -20.34 28.66
N GLY A 34 -9.41 -19.63 29.72
CA GLY A 34 -8.06 -19.76 30.29
C GLY A 34 -7.07 -18.73 29.77
N ILE A 35 -7.51 -17.73 29.01
CA ILE A 35 -6.66 -16.65 28.49
C ILE A 35 -6.78 -15.45 29.44
N PRO A 36 -5.78 -15.18 30.31
CA PRO A 36 -5.81 -14.01 31.16
C PRO A 36 -5.69 -12.75 30.30
N PHE A 37 -6.55 -11.76 30.54
CA PHE A 37 -6.54 -10.52 29.78
C PHE A 37 -6.31 -9.31 30.69
N LYS A 38 -5.29 -8.52 30.36
CA LYS A 38 -5.04 -7.20 30.93
C LYS A 38 -4.75 -6.24 29.79
N GLN A 39 -5.49 -5.13 29.72
CA GLN A 39 -5.36 -4.16 28.63
C GLN A 39 -3.92 -3.66 28.47
N LYS A 40 -3.19 -3.41 29.56
CA LYS A 40 -1.78 -2.98 29.49
C LYS A 40 -0.92 -4.00 28.74
N THR A 41 -1.01 -5.28 29.10
CA THR A 41 -0.24 -6.36 28.45
C THR A 41 -0.67 -6.53 27.00
N PHE A 42 -1.98 -6.48 26.72
CA PHE A 42 -2.49 -6.53 25.35
C PHE A 42 -1.91 -5.41 24.48
N LEU A 43 -1.86 -4.18 24.98
CA LEU A 43 -1.26 -3.05 24.26
C LEU A 43 0.25 -3.21 24.07
N GLU A 44 0.97 -3.83 25.02
CA GLU A 44 2.38 -4.17 24.84
C GLU A 44 2.59 -5.27 23.79
N ASP A 45 1.61 -6.15 23.59
CA ASP A 45 1.67 -7.23 22.59
C ASP A 45 1.29 -6.73 21.18
N VAL A 46 0.35 -5.79 21.07
CA VAL A 46 0.02 -5.06 19.83
C VAL A 46 1.26 -4.37 19.21
N GLU A 47 2.19 -3.93 20.04
CA GLU A 47 3.46 -3.36 19.60
C GLU A 47 4.41 -4.41 18.99
N LYS A 48 4.30 -5.68 19.39
CA LYS A 48 5.21 -6.76 19.00
C LYS A 48 4.71 -7.58 17.81
N PHE A 49 3.42 -7.91 17.83
CA PHE A 49 2.79 -8.75 16.81
C PHE A 49 2.28 -7.89 15.64
N TYR A 50 2.17 -8.51 14.47
CA TYR A 50 1.69 -7.86 13.25
C TYR A 50 0.22 -8.17 12.99
N SER A 51 -0.28 -9.34 13.43
CA SER A 51 -1.66 -9.77 13.22
C SER A 51 -2.34 -10.22 14.50
N ALA A 52 -3.67 -10.19 14.49
CA ALA A 52 -4.47 -10.78 15.55
C ALA A 52 -4.29 -12.30 15.61
N GLU A 53 -4.04 -12.94 14.46
CA GLU A 53 -3.70 -14.36 14.38
C GLU A 53 -2.43 -14.67 15.17
N GLU A 54 -1.30 -14.03 14.87
CA GLU A 54 -0.02 -14.21 15.56
C GLU A 54 -0.15 -13.99 17.08
N LEU A 55 -0.88 -12.94 17.47
CA LEU A 55 -1.12 -12.62 18.88
C LEU A 55 -1.91 -13.75 19.56
N SER A 56 -2.94 -14.28 18.89
CA SER A 56 -3.76 -15.37 19.41
C SER A 56 -3.00 -16.70 19.44
N GLU A 57 -2.17 -17.01 18.46
CA GLU A 57 -1.27 -18.17 18.47
C GLU A 57 -0.32 -18.12 19.67
N ASN A 58 0.24 -16.94 19.95
CA ASN A 58 1.05 -16.75 21.16
C ASN A 58 0.23 -16.97 22.45
N TRP A 59 -1.07 -16.72 22.48
CA TRP A 59 -1.90 -17.14 23.63
C TRP A 59 -2.02 -18.66 23.74
N PHE A 60 -2.18 -19.38 22.62
CA PHE A 60 -2.20 -20.84 22.61
C PHE A 60 -0.88 -21.46 23.07
N ASP A 61 0.25 -20.82 22.77
CA ASP A 61 1.57 -21.28 23.22
C ASP A 61 1.80 -21.05 24.73
N GLN A 62 1.25 -19.96 25.27
CA GLN A 62 1.50 -19.55 26.66
C GLN A 62 0.52 -20.14 27.68
N TYR A 63 -0.71 -20.42 27.28
CA TYR A 63 -1.80 -20.74 28.20
C TYR A 63 -2.44 -22.10 27.92
N MET A 64 -2.93 -22.74 28.99
CA MET A 64 -3.75 -23.93 28.85
C MET A 64 -5.18 -23.53 28.45
N ILE A 65 -5.42 -23.45 27.15
CA ILE A 65 -6.70 -23.01 26.59
C ILE A 65 -7.68 -24.19 26.49
N THR A 66 -8.90 -23.98 26.97
CA THR A 66 -9.98 -25.00 26.92
C THR A 66 -11.12 -24.52 26.03
N ILE A 67 -10.96 -24.70 24.72
CA ILE A 67 -11.93 -24.30 23.69
C ILE A 67 -12.13 -25.46 22.72
N LYS A 68 -13.38 -25.72 22.32
CA LYS A 68 -13.74 -26.76 21.34
C LYS A 68 -15.00 -26.36 20.56
N GLY A 69 -15.13 -26.89 19.36
CA GLY A 69 -16.31 -26.73 18.52
C GLY A 69 -16.44 -25.31 17.98
N ARG A 70 -17.65 -24.74 18.05
CA ARG A 70 -17.97 -23.45 17.41
C ARG A 70 -17.08 -22.27 17.85
N ASP A 71 -16.55 -22.31 19.07
CA ASP A 71 -15.75 -21.22 19.63
C ASP A 71 -14.24 -21.33 19.31
N GLU A 72 -13.79 -22.31 18.51
CA GLU A 72 -12.37 -22.56 18.23
C GLU A 72 -11.60 -21.32 17.75
N ASP A 73 -12.19 -20.53 16.86
CA ASP A 73 -11.58 -19.29 16.35
C ASP A 73 -11.84 -18.07 17.24
N PHE A 74 -12.56 -18.23 18.34
CA PHE A 74 -12.93 -17.11 19.20
C PHE A 74 -11.71 -16.31 19.70
N PRO A 75 -10.57 -16.92 20.10
CA PRO A 75 -9.40 -16.14 20.52
C PRO A 75 -8.85 -15.23 19.42
N TRP A 76 -8.74 -15.73 18.19
CA TRP A 76 -8.29 -14.93 17.05
C TRP A 76 -9.25 -13.77 16.75
N LEU A 77 -10.54 -14.06 16.61
CA LEU A 77 -11.57 -13.06 16.37
C LEU A 77 -11.67 -12.03 17.51
N ALA A 78 -11.49 -12.48 18.75
CA ALA A 78 -11.45 -11.61 19.92
C ALA A 78 -10.21 -10.72 19.94
N ALA A 79 -9.04 -11.26 19.58
CA ALA A 79 -7.81 -10.47 19.44
C ALA A 79 -8.02 -9.36 18.42
N TRP A 80 -8.59 -9.68 17.25
CA TRP A 80 -8.86 -8.72 16.19
C TRP A 80 -9.82 -7.62 16.66
N VAL A 81 -11.00 -7.98 17.15
CA VAL A 81 -12.00 -6.99 17.61
C VAL A 81 -11.48 -6.14 18.77
N LEU A 82 -10.71 -6.71 19.69
CA LEU A 82 -10.11 -5.95 20.79
C LEU A 82 -8.99 -5.02 20.30
N TRP A 83 -8.24 -5.42 19.27
CA TRP A 83 -7.22 -4.59 18.65
C TRP A 83 -7.84 -3.32 18.09
N GLU A 84 -8.91 -3.45 17.30
CA GLU A 84 -9.65 -2.32 16.73
C GLU A 84 -10.20 -1.35 17.78
N ARG A 85 -10.63 -1.87 18.93
CA ARG A 85 -11.28 -1.07 19.98
C ARG A 85 -10.31 -0.42 20.95
N LEU A 86 -9.16 -1.06 21.20
CA LEU A 86 -8.27 -0.69 22.30
C LEU A 86 -6.93 -0.14 21.83
N ALA A 87 -6.44 -0.57 20.66
CA ALA A 87 -5.16 -0.11 20.16
C ALA A 87 -5.20 1.38 19.75
N PRO A 88 -4.07 2.09 19.80
CA PRO A 88 -3.96 3.42 19.23
C PRO A 88 -4.37 3.44 17.74
N PRO A 89 -5.01 4.51 17.22
CA PRO A 89 -5.55 4.52 15.85
C PRO A 89 -4.55 4.20 14.73
N LYS A 90 -3.25 4.48 14.93
CA LYS A 90 -2.20 4.19 13.95
C LYS A 90 -1.63 2.76 14.06
N LYS A 91 -1.95 2.02 15.12
CA LYS A 91 -1.45 0.67 15.40
C LYS A 91 -2.43 -0.35 14.84
N LEU A 92 -2.53 -0.42 13.52
CA LEU A 92 -3.41 -1.39 12.85
C LEU A 92 -2.79 -2.79 12.90
N SER A 93 -3.65 -3.80 13.07
CA SER A 93 -3.32 -5.20 12.77
C SER A 93 -3.28 -5.44 11.26
N MET A 94 -2.63 -6.52 10.85
CA MET A 94 -2.56 -6.95 9.45
C MET A 94 -3.95 -7.21 8.87
N GLU A 95 -4.88 -7.77 9.64
CA GLU A 95 -6.26 -7.99 9.22
C GLU A 95 -6.97 -6.66 8.94
N GLN A 96 -6.84 -5.68 9.85
CA GLN A 96 -7.37 -4.33 9.60
C GLN A 96 -6.75 -3.65 8.38
N MET A 97 -5.43 -3.80 8.19
CA MET A 97 -4.76 -3.24 7.01
C MET A 97 -5.32 -3.88 5.72
N ASN A 98 -5.49 -5.21 5.70
CA ASN A 98 -6.06 -5.92 4.56
C ASN A 98 -7.48 -5.46 4.24
N ASP A 99 -8.35 -5.40 5.25
CA ASP A 99 -9.73 -4.93 5.08
C ASP A 99 -9.79 -3.50 4.52
N LEU A 100 -8.88 -2.62 4.96
CA LEU A 100 -8.78 -1.26 4.41
C LEU A 100 -8.24 -1.25 2.98
N ILE A 101 -7.31 -2.14 2.66
CA ILE A 101 -6.79 -2.29 1.29
C ILE A 101 -7.92 -2.74 0.36
N ASP A 102 -8.64 -3.81 0.73
CA ASP A 102 -9.77 -4.36 -0.03
C ASP A 102 -10.87 -3.30 -0.23
N ARG A 103 -11.23 -2.54 0.82
CA ARG A 103 -12.18 -1.42 0.70
C ARG A 103 -11.69 -0.31 -0.22
N GLY A 104 -10.38 -0.09 -0.32
CA GLY A 104 -9.83 0.84 -1.30
C GLY A 104 -10.07 0.34 -2.72
N TYR A 105 -9.86 -0.95 -2.99
CA TYR A 105 -10.22 -1.54 -4.30
C TYR A 105 -11.73 -1.47 -4.57
N GLU A 106 -12.58 -1.69 -3.58
CA GLU A 106 -14.04 -1.49 -3.73
C GLU A 106 -14.37 -0.05 -4.15
N TYR A 107 -13.69 0.96 -3.60
CA TYR A 107 -13.86 2.34 -4.06
C TYR A 107 -13.35 2.57 -5.48
N LEU A 108 -12.29 1.89 -5.91
CA LEU A 108 -11.81 1.97 -7.29
C LEU A 108 -12.82 1.37 -8.27
N ASP A 109 -13.46 0.25 -7.91
CA ASP A 109 -14.56 -0.34 -8.70
C ASP A 109 -15.75 0.64 -8.85
N GLU A 110 -15.95 1.52 -7.87
CA GLU A 110 -16.93 2.60 -7.88
C GLU A 110 -16.43 3.89 -8.58
N ASN A 111 -15.24 3.87 -9.20
CA ASN A 111 -14.54 5.03 -9.80
C ASN A 111 -14.27 6.17 -8.81
N ASN A 112 -14.00 5.84 -7.54
CA ASN A 112 -13.75 6.78 -6.47
C ASN A 112 -12.31 6.71 -5.93
N ALA A 113 -11.35 7.08 -6.79
CA ALA A 113 -9.93 7.13 -6.46
C ALA A 113 -9.60 8.00 -5.24
N THR A 114 -10.37 9.08 -4.99
CA THR A 114 -10.21 9.92 -3.80
C THR A 114 -10.39 9.12 -2.51
N SER A 115 -11.50 8.40 -2.39
CA SER A 115 -11.81 7.62 -1.18
C SER A 115 -10.87 6.43 -1.02
N ALA A 116 -10.49 5.78 -2.12
CA ALA A 116 -9.46 4.74 -2.11
C ALA A 116 -8.13 5.28 -1.53
N CYS A 117 -7.64 6.41 -2.06
CA CYS A 117 -6.40 7.04 -1.59
C CYS A 117 -6.46 7.45 -0.12
N ASP A 118 -7.58 8.03 0.35
CA ASP A 118 -7.71 8.45 1.75
C ASP A 118 -7.65 7.26 2.72
N ILE A 119 -8.26 6.12 2.35
CA ILE A 119 -8.15 4.89 3.13
C ILE A 119 -6.73 4.31 3.05
N TRP A 120 -6.16 4.17 1.87
CA TRP A 120 -4.82 3.60 1.71
C TRP A 120 -3.72 4.44 2.36
N LEU A 121 -3.86 5.77 2.41
CA LEU A 121 -2.96 6.62 3.19
C LEU A 121 -3.04 6.33 4.71
N THR A 122 -4.18 5.86 5.21
CA THR A 122 -4.30 5.39 6.60
C THR A 122 -3.50 4.10 6.82
N VAL A 123 -3.53 3.19 5.84
CA VAL A 123 -2.68 1.98 5.84
C VAL A 123 -1.21 2.35 5.77
N TRP A 124 -0.82 3.32 4.93
CA TRP A 124 0.55 3.82 4.86
C TRP A 124 1.04 4.39 6.20
N GLU A 125 0.24 5.17 6.90
CA GLU A 125 0.58 5.67 8.24
C GLU A 125 0.83 4.53 9.24
N ALA A 126 0.08 3.43 9.14
CA ALA A 126 0.26 2.25 9.99
C ALA A 126 1.49 1.41 9.58
N ILE A 127 1.80 1.33 8.28
CA ILE A 127 3.05 0.71 7.79
C ILE A 127 4.26 1.50 8.29
N LYS A 128 4.24 2.84 8.26
CA LYS A 128 5.35 3.69 8.74
C LYS A 128 5.76 3.38 10.17
N ASP A 129 4.79 3.05 11.01
CA ASP A 129 5.02 2.70 12.41
C ASP A 129 5.68 1.31 12.60
N ARG A 130 5.63 0.45 11.57
CA ARG A 130 6.34 -0.84 11.49
C ARG A 130 7.68 -0.74 10.77
N ILE A 131 8.12 0.46 10.40
CA ILE A 131 9.39 0.64 9.68
C ILE A 131 10.58 0.41 10.62
N ASN A 132 11.44 -0.55 10.27
CA ASN A 132 12.74 -0.71 10.89
C ASN A 132 13.81 -0.10 9.96
N PRO A 133 14.45 1.02 10.36
CA PRO A 133 15.38 1.76 9.52
C PRO A 133 16.68 1.00 9.21
N GLU A 134 16.97 -0.12 9.88
CA GLU A 134 18.16 -0.93 9.60
C GLU A 134 18.07 -1.66 8.24
N TYR A 135 16.89 -2.10 7.84
CA TYR A 135 16.72 -2.90 6.62
C TYR A 135 16.79 -2.05 5.35
N GLN A 136 16.11 -0.90 5.36
CA GLN A 136 16.07 0.07 4.24
C GLN A 136 15.48 -0.51 2.93
N ASN A 137 14.73 -1.60 3.03
CA ASN A 137 13.99 -2.25 1.96
C ASN A 137 12.69 -2.87 2.51
N LEU A 138 11.83 -3.37 1.63
CA LEU A 138 10.53 -3.94 1.99
C LEU A 138 10.58 -5.43 2.35
N ASP A 139 11.72 -6.13 2.19
CA ASP A 139 11.78 -7.59 2.29
C ASP A 139 11.31 -8.13 3.63
N TYR A 140 11.62 -7.43 4.73
CA TYR A 140 11.21 -7.86 6.07
C TYR A 140 9.70 -7.63 6.29
N LEU A 141 9.14 -6.52 5.80
CA LEU A 141 7.69 -6.26 5.86
C LEU A 141 6.93 -7.24 4.97
N ASP A 142 7.44 -7.51 3.77
CA ASP A 142 6.86 -8.48 2.84
C ASP A 142 6.77 -9.87 3.48
N LYS A 143 7.79 -10.27 4.26
CA LYS A 143 7.75 -11.51 5.04
C LYS A 143 6.65 -11.52 6.10
N HIS A 144 6.43 -10.39 6.80
CA HIS A 144 5.40 -10.29 7.84
C HIS A 144 3.98 -10.22 7.27
N TYR A 145 3.79 -9.54 6.14
CA TYR A 145 2.46 -9.39 5.50
C TYR A 145 2.12 -10.52 4.53
N LYS A 146 3.03 -11.50 4.38
CA LYS A 146 2.87 -12.62 3.47
C LYS A 146 1.58 -13.39 3.74
N GLY A 147 0.76 -13.54 2.70
CA GLY A 147 -0.51 -14.26 2.77
C GLY A 147 -1.71 -13.37 3.09
N SER A 148 -1.47 -12.11 3.45
CA SER A 148 -2.50 -11.08 3.59
C SER A 148 -2.53 -10.20 2.36
N PHE A 149 -1.53 -9.31 2.19
CA PHE A 149 -1.40 -8.47 1.01
C PHE A 149 0.07 -8.33 0.57
N PHE A 150 0.28 -7.97 -0.70
CA PHE A 150 1.61 -7.76 -1.26
C PHE A 150 2.04 -6.30 -1.09
N ILE A 151 2.88 -6.01 -0.09
CA ILE A 151 3.26 -4.63 0.26
C ILE A 151 3.89 -3.86 -0.92
N ARG A 152 4.66 -4.54 -1.76
CA ARG A 152 5.29 -3.94 -2.95
C ARG A 152 4.26 -3.49 -3.99
N ASN A 153 3.18 -4.25 -4.15
CA ASN A 153 2.09 -3.89 -5.06
C ASN A 153 1.30 -2.73 -4.44
N PHE A 154 0.89 -2.86 -3.17
CA PHE A 154 0.20 -1.81 -2.45
C PHE A 154 0.92 -0.45 -2.54
N CYS A 155 2.24 -0.43 -2.35
CA CYS A 155 3.00 0.82 -2.44
C CYS A 155 2.97 1.46 -3.83
N GLN A 156 2.97 0.67 -4.89
CA GLN A 156 2.91 1.17 -6.27
C GLN A 156 1.47 1.55 -6.65
N ASP A 157 0.48 0.73 -6.29
CA ASP A 157 -0.94 1.03 -6.52
C ASP A 157 -1.35 2.35 -5.82
N LEU A 158 -0.89 2.58 -4.58
CA LEU A 158 -1.14 3.83 -3.89
C LEU A 158 -0.49 5.03 -4.61
N GLU A 159 0.71 4.86 -5.17
CA GLU A 159 1.33 5.90 -5.98
C GLU A 159 0.45 6.27 -7.17
N ASP A 160 0.07 5.25 -7.96
CA ASP A 160 -0.68 5.41 -9.20
C ASP A 160 -2.07 6.00 -8.93
N GLU A 161 -2.75 5.54 -7.88
CA GLU A 161 -4.08 6.06 -7.55
C GLU A 161 -4.03 7.50 -6.99
N LEU A 162 -2.94 7.89 -6.33
CA LEU A 162 -2.75 9.30 -5.95
C LEU A 162 -2.62 10.19 -7.21
N HIS A 163 -2.04 9.68 -8.30
CA HIS A 163 -2.07 10.37 -9.59
C HIS A 163 -3.50 10.47 -10.13
N ASN A 164 -4.21 9.35 -10.21
CA ASN A 164 -5.59 9.30 -10.73
C ASN A 164 -6.54 10.23 -9.96
N ALA A 165 -6.43 10.26 -8.62
CA ALA A 165 -7.16 11.20 -7.79
C ALA A 165 -6.72 12.65 -8.03
N GLY A 166 -5.43 12.88 -8.27
CA GLY A 166 -4.80 14.16 -8.60
C GLY A 166 -5.39 14.84 -9.83
N VAL A 167 -5.63 14.07 -10.89
CA VAL A 167 -6.20 14.57 -12.16
C VAL A 167 -7.50 15.36 -11.93
N ASN A 168 -8.34 14.90 -11.01
CA ASN A 168 -9.59 15.58 -10.65
C ASN A 168 -9.44 16.55 -9.47
N LYS A 169 -8.51 16.26 -8.55
CA LYS A 169 -8.32 17.01 -7.30
C LYS A 169 -6.83 17.25 -7.06
N PRO A 170 -6.29 18.41 -7.47
CA PRO A 170 -4.85 18.69 -7.43
C PRO A 170 -4.15 18.49 -6.08
N VAL A 171 -4.87 18.59 -4.95
CA VAL A 171 -4.32 18.28 -3.61
C VAL A 171 -3.74 16.86 -3.50
N TYR A 172 -4.20 15.92 -4.33
CA TYR A 172 -3.68 14.56 -4.36
C TYR A 172 -2.30 14.46 -5.02
N PHE A 173 -1.92 15.39 -5.90
CA PHE A 173 -0.53 15.48 -6.35
C PHE A 173 0.42 15.90 -5.24
N GLU A 174 -0.01 16.78 -4.32
CA GLU A 174 0.78 17.12 -3.13
C GLU A 174 0.92 15.90 -2.19
N LYS A 175 -0.17 15.13 -2.03
CA LYS A 175 -0.14 13.84 -1.30
C LYS A 175 0.82 12.84 -1.96
N ARG A 176 0.76 12.67 -3.30
CA ARG A 176 1.67 11.82 -4.09
C ARG A 176 3.13 12.21 -3.86
N ILE A 177 3.45 13.50 -3.94
CA ILE A 177 4.81 14.01 -3.69
C ILE A 177 5.29 13.66 -2.28
N ASN A 178 4.47 13.90 -1.26
CA ASN A 178 4.84 13.61 0.13
C ASN A 178 5.03 12.11 0.35
N TYR A 179 4.08 11.30 -0.12
CA TYR A 179 4.14 9.84 -0.04
C TYR A 179 5.39 9.27 -0.72
N CYS A 180 5.65 9.66 -1.97
CA CYS A 180 6.81 9.19 -2.72
C CYS A 180 8.13 9.58 -2.04
N ARG A 181 8.21 10.78 -1.45
CA ARG A 181 9.40 11.22 -0.69
C ARG A 181 9.61 10.41 0.58
N GLU A 182 8.55 10.13 1.32
CA GLU A 182 8.60 9.24 2.48
C GLU A 182 9.06 7.84 2.07
N PHE A 183 8.49 7.28 0.99
CA PHE A 183 8.90 5.99 0.46
C PHE A 183 10.40 5.95 0.12
N CYS A 184 10.88 6.93 -0.66
CA CYS A 184 12.29 7.03 -1.03
C CYS A 184 13.21 7.17 0.20
N HIS A 185 12.75 7.86 1.24
CA HIS A 185 13.50 8.04 2.48
C HIS A 185 13.61 6.74 3.29
N TYR A 186 12.51 6.00 3.44
CA TYR A 186 12.49 4.78 4.25
C TYR A 186 13.11 3.58 3.56
N PHE A 187 12.98 3.49 2.23
CA PHE A 187 13.37 2.30 1.47
C PHE A 187 14.39 2.59 0.36
N PRO A 188 15.55 3.20 0.65
CA PRO A 188 16.53 3.61 -0.36
C PRO A 188 17.20 2.44 -1.11
N LYS A 189 16.99 1.18 -0.70
CA LYS A 189 17.49 0.00 -1.44
C LYS A 189 16.48 -0.54 -2.47
N GLU A 190 15.30 0.05 -2.59
CA GLU A 190 14.27 -0.32 -3.56
C GLU A 190 14.49 0.33 -4.92
N SER A 191 15.65 0.12 -5.55
CA SER A 191 16.12 0.85 -6.74
C SER A 191 15.05 1.06 -7.82
N GLU A 192 14.36 0.00 -8.23
CA GLU A 192 13.32 0.08 -9.27
C GLU A 192 12.10 0.89 -8.82
N ILE A 193 11.63 0.68 -7.59
CA ILE A 193 10.46 1.41 -7.07
C ILE A 193 10.83 2.87 -6.79
N ILE A 194 12.04 3.16 -6.31
CA ILE A 194 12.55 4.52 -6.12
C ILE A 194 12.56 5.28 -7.44
N HIS A 195 13.00 4.64 -8.53
CA HIS A 195 12.98 5.26 -9.84
C HIS A 195 11.55 5.70 -10.21
N ASN A 196 10.56 4.82 -10.03
CA ASN A 196 9.15 5.12 -10.29
C ASN A 196 8.64 6.25 -9.38
N MET A 197 8.89 6.17 -8.07
CA MET A 197 8.49 7.18 -7.08
C MET A 197 9.10 8.56 -7.37
N ARG A 198 10.34 8.62 -7.87
CA ARG A 198 10.98 9.88 -8.24
C ARG A 198 10.42 10.46 -9.53
N ARG A 199 10.11 9.60 -10.50
CA ARG A 199 9.36 10.00 -11.70
C ARG A 199 8.01 10.60 -11.32
N ALA A 200 7.29 9.93 -10.43
CA ALA A 200 6.00 10.36 -9.88
C ALA A 200 6.04 11.75 -9.24
N ILE A 201 7.10 12.06 -8.49
CA ILE A 201 7.31 13.39 -7.90
C ILE A 201 7.44 14.44 -8.99
N ALA A 202 8.23 14.17 -10.03
CA ALA A 202 8.46 15.11 -11.13
C ALA A 202 7.17 15.37 -11.93
N GLU A 203 6.45 14.31 -12.30
CA GLU A 203 5.13 14.37 -12.95
C GLU A 203 4.14 15.17 -12.10
N SER A 204 4.05 14.88 -10.80
CA SER A 204 3.14 15.59 -9.89
C SER A 204 3.44 17.09 -9.79
N TYR A 205 4.72 17.48 -9.85
CA TYR A 205 5.08 18.89 -9.95
C TYR A 205 4.59 19.53 -11.25
N ALA A 206 4.68 18.81 -12.36
CA ALA A 206 4.22 19.29 -13.66
C ALA A 206 2.70 19.49 -13.69
N GLU A 207 1.94 18.54 -13.14
CA GLU A 207 0.49 18.61 -13.01
C GLU A 207 0.04 19.79 -12.12
N LEU A 208 0.86 20.13 -11.12
CA LEU A 208 0.68 21.33 -10.29
C LEU A 208 1.17 22.63 -10.97
N GLY A 209 1.59 22.58 -12.23
CA GLY A 209 2.11 23.73 -12.98
C GLY A 209 3.52 24.18 -12.59
N GLN A 210 4.23 23.43 -11.74
CA GLN A 210 5.56 23.74 -11.22
C GLN A 210 6.65 23.13 -12.11
N TYR A 211 6.64 23.50 -13.40
CA TYR A 211 7.49 22.91 -14.44
C TYR A 211 9.00 23.00 -14.15
N GLU A 212 9.47 24.09 -13.54
CA GLU A 212 10.89 24.25 -13.21
C GLU A 212 11.34 23.21 -12.16
N LYS A 213 10.44 22.84 -11.24
CA LYS A 213 10.71 21.77 -10.28
C LYS A 213 10.65 20.40 -10.95
N ALA A 214 9.64 20.18 -11.79
CA ALA A 214 9.51 18.94 -12.55
C ALA A 214 10.79 18.67 -13.39
N ASP A 215 11.26 19.67 -14.14
CA ASP A 215 12.48 19.58 -14.96
C ASP A 215 13.71 19.24 -14.09
N SER A 216 13.87 19.91 -12.94
CA SER A 216 14.97 19.65 -12.02
C SER A 216 14.92 18.26 -11.40
N GLU A 217 13.74 17.74 -11.06
CA GLU A 217 13.60 16.38 -10.52
C GLU A 217 13.89 15.32 -11.58
N PHE A 218 13.46 15.51 -12.83
CA PHE A 218 13.82 14.63 -13.95
C PHE A 218 15.30 14.68 -14.27
N GLU A 219 15.92 15.86 -14.28
CA GLU A 219 17.35 16.00 -14.50
C GLU A 219 18.16 15.20 -13.47
N LYS A 220 17.81 15.31 -12.18
CA LYS A 220 18.43 14.50 -11.12
C LYS A 220 18.13 13.01 -11.30
N LEU A 221 16.91 12.64 -11.71
CA LEU A 221 16.51 11.25 -11.91
C LEU A 221 17.41 10.58 -12.95
N VAL A 222 17.59 11.20 -14.12
CA VAL A 222 18.43 10.62 -15.18
C VAL A 222 19.93 10.70 -14.88
N GLN A 223 20.37 11.59 -13.97
CA GLN A 223 21.75 11.60 -13.47
C GLN A 223 22.01 10.41 -12.54
N ASP A 224 21.04 10.08 -11.68
CA ASP A 224 21.17 8.99 -10.71
C ASP A 224 20.89 7.61 -11.33
N PHE A 225 20.04 7.56 -12.38
CA PHE A 225 19.69 6.34 -13.11
C PHE A 225 19.90 6.51 -14.63
N PRO A 226 21.15 6.73 -15.09
CA PRO A 226 21.44 7.06 -16.49
C PRO A 226 21.12 5.93 -17.48
N ASP A 227 21.09 4.69 -17.00
CA ASP A 227 20.79 3.52 -17.82
C ASP A 227 19.31 3.12 -17.81
N ASN A 228 18.43 3.90 -17.14
CA ASN A 228 16.99 3.64 -17.12
C ASN A 228 16.25 4.51 -18.15
N PRO A 229 15.72 3.93 -19.25
CA PRO A 229 15.03 4.68 -20.30
C PRO A 229 13.74 5.34 -19.83
N TRP A 230 13.10 4.84 -18.78
CA TRP A 230 11.82 5.35 -18.30
C TRP A 230 11.93 6.74 -17.65
N GLY A 231 13.11 7.11 -17.15
CA GLY A 231 13.39 8.46 -16.69
C GLY A 231 13.38 9.47 -17.86
N TYR A 232 13.99 9.10 -18.98
CA TYR A 232 13.97 9.90 -20.21
C TYR A 232 12.58 9.93 -20.86
N ILE A 233 11.85 8.80 -20.86
CA ILE A 233 10.47 8.75 -21.36
C ILE A 233 9.59 9.75 -20.59
N GLY A 234 9.56 9.66 -19.26
CA GLY A 234 8.76 10.59 -18.45
C GLY A 234 9.20 12.04 -18.63
N TRP A 235 10.50 12.28 -18.77
CA TRP A 235 11.01 13.63 -18.97
C TRP A 235 10.66 14.21 -20.34
N GLY A 236 10.63 13.38 -21.39
CA GLY A 236 10.13 13.81 -22.70
C GLY A 236 8.62 14.02 -22.70
N ASP A 237 7.86 13.18 -21.99
CA ASP A 237 6.41 13.28 -21.85
C ASP A 237 6.02 14.62 -21.21
N LEU A 238 6.82 15.13 -20.27
CA LEU A 238 6.68 16.47 -19.69
C LEU A 238 6.63 17.58 -20.76
N TYR A 239 7.48 17.47 -21.80
CA TYR A 239 7.57 18.45 -22.88
C TYR A 239 6.60 18.18 -24.03
N PHE A 240 6.13 16.94 -24.18
CA PHE A 240 5.24 16.59 -25.27
C PHE A 240 3.76 16.81 -24.89
N PHE A 241 3.38 16.36 -23.71
CA PHE A 241 1.98 16.39 -23.23
C PHE A 241 1.72 17.51 -22.21
N GLY A 242 2.77 18.04 -21.56
CA GLY A 242 2.62 19.11 -20.56
C GLY A 242 2.17 20.45 -21.16
N GLN A 243 1.79 21.40 -20.29
CA GLN A 243 1.28 22.71 -20.74
C GLN A 243 2.36 23.59 -21.39
N LYS A 244 3.64 23.40 -21.01
CA LYS A 244 4.78 24.09 -21.62
C LYS A 244 5.41 23.22 -22.71
N LYS A 245 4.62 22.91 -23.76
CA LYS A 245 5.07 22.03 -24.84
C LYS A 245 6.34 22.56 -25.51
N ASP A 246 7.31 21.66 -25.71
CA ASP A 246 8.52 21.90 -26.49
C ASP A 246 8.88 20.64 -27.27
N VAL A 247 8.38 20.56 -28.50
CA VAL A 247 8.59 19.43 -29.41
C VAL A 247 10.07 19.16 -29.68
N HIS A 248 10.92 20.18 -29.67
CA HIS A 248 12.36 20.01 -29.87
C HIS A 248 13.02 19.39 -28.65
N LYS A 249 12.71 19.90 -27.45
CA LYS A 249 13.24 19.34 -26.20
C LYS A 249 12.71 17.93 -25.95
N ALA A 250 11.41 17.67 -26.18
CA ALA A 250 10.83 16.33 -26.10
C ALA A 250 11.59 15.35 -27.00
N ARG A 251 11.80 15.70 -28.27
CA ARG A 251 12.56 14.87 -29.23
C ARG A 251 13.99 14.60 -28.74
N GLU A 252 14.71 15.62 -28.29
CA GLU A 252 16.09 15.47 -27.80
C GLU A 252 16.15 14.48 -26.62
N VAL A 253 15.22 14.61 -25.67
CA VAL A 253 15.17 13.74 -24.48
C VAL A 253 14.82 12.30 -24.87
N TYR A 254 13.83 12.09 -25.73
CA TYR A 254 13.48 10.77 -26.25
C TYR A 254 14.63 10.12 -27.02
N GLU A 255 15.30 10.87 -27.90
CA GLU A 255 16.46 10.36 -28.65
C GLU A 255 17.58 9.92 -27.70
N LYS A 256 17.86 10.66 -26.62
CA LYS A 256 18.80 10.22 -25.56
C LYS A 256 18.35 8.91 -24.92
N GLY A 257 17.09 8.81 -24.50
CA GLY A 257 16.53 7.57 -23.95
C GLY A 257 16.65 6.38 -24.91
N LEU A 258 16.46 6.59 -26.20
CA LEU A 258 16.58 5.56 -27.22
C LEU A 258 18.01 5.02 -27.36
N THR A 259 19.02 5.85 -27.09
CA THR A 259 20.43 5.40 -27.17
C THR A 259 20.81 4.43 -26.04
N ILE A 260 20.10 4.46 -24.91
CA ILE A 260 20.40 3.64 -23.73
C ILE A 260 19.40 2.48 -23.54
N ALA A 261 18.20 2.57 -24.13
CA ALA A 261 17.18 1.53 -24.02
C ALA A 261 17.67 0.17 -24.54
N ARG A 262 17.44 -0.89 -23.75
CA ARG A 262 17.86 -2.27 -24.07
C ARG A 262 16.68 -3.21 -24.25
N ASP A 263 15.59 -2.97 -23.54
CA ASP A 263 14.37 -3.77 -23.63
C ASP A 263 13.44 -3.23 -24.74
N GLN A 264 12.67 -4.14 -25.32
CA GLN A 264 11.80 -3.84 -26.45
C GLN A 264 10.68 -2.87 -26.07
N THR A 265 10.15 -2.97 -24.84
CA THR A 265 9.04 -2.16 -24.36
C THR A 265 9.41 -0.68 -24.30
N ALA A 266 10.55 -0.33 -23.72
CA ALA A 266 11.04 1.04 -23.70
C ALA A 266 11.35 1.58 -25.11
N ILE A 267 11.94 0.74 -25.97
CA ILE A 267 12.23 1.13 -27.37
C ILE A 267 10.94 1.45 -28.14
N GLU A 268 9.90 0.63 -28.00
CA GLU A 268 8.60 0.84 -28.63
C GLU A 268 7.93 2.11 -28.10
N ALA A 269 7.87 2.27 -26.78
CA ALA A 269 7.30 3.44 -26.14
C ALA A 269 7.94 4.76 -26.63
N ILE A 270 9.27 4.78 -26.77
CA ILE A 270 10.00 5.95 -27.28
C ILE A 270 9.72 6.18 -28.77
N LYS A 271 9.70 5.12 -29.58
CA LYS A 271 9.45 5.24 -31.03
C LYS A 271 8.05 5.76 -31.33
N GLU A 272 7.04 5.27 -30.62
CA GLU A 272 5.65 5.75 -30.74
C GLU A 272 5.58 7.27 -30.51
N ARG A 273 6.15 7.75 -29.40
CA ARG A 273 6.21 9.19 -29.08
C ARG A 273 6.98 10.01 -30.13
N LEU A 274 8.10 9.48 -30.63
CA LEU A 274 8.89 10.14 -31.67
C LEU A 274 8.16 10.20 -33.02
N ASP A 275 7.31 9.22 -33.33
CA ASP A 275 6.47 9.20 -34.52
C ASP A 275 5.29 10.17 -34.39
N GLU A 276 4.61 10.20 -33.25
CA GLU A 276 3.57 11.20 -32.95
C GLU A 276 4.10 12.65 -33.05
N LEU A 277 5.31 12.92 -32.55
CA LEU A 277 5.97 14.23 -32.70
C LEU A 277 6.26 14.63 -34.15
N LYS A 278 6.27 13.69 -35.11
CA LYS A 278 6.40 14.01 -36.54
C LYS A 278 5.06 14.38 -37.16
N GLU A 279 3.96 13.85 -36.63
CA GLU A 279 2.61 14.11 -37.11
C GLU A 279 2.06 15.48 -36.64
N GLU A 280 2.59 16.04 -35.54
CA GLU A 280 2.25 17.40 -35.08
C GLU A 280 2.92 18.54 -35.89
N ARG A 281 3.72 18.25 -36.93
CA ARG A 281 4.40 19.24 -37.79
C ARG A 281 3.58 19.63 -39.02
#